data_AF-X0ZLA3-F1
#
_entry.id   AF-X0ZLA3-F1
#
_cell.length_a   1.000
_cell.length_b   1.000
_cell.length_c   1.000
_cell.angle_alpha   90.00
_cell.angle_beta   90.00
_cell.angle_gamma   90.00
#
_symmetry.space_group_name_H-M   'P 1'
#
loop_
_entity.id
_entity.type
_entity.pdbx_description
1 polymer ?
#
loop_
_entity_poly.entity_id
_entity_poly.type
_entity_poly.pdbx_seq_one_letter_code
_entity_poly.pdbx_strand_id
1 'polypeptide(L)'
;MRSDPGTPEIIKYSKTIRSGAFTFLKREYLTMLIFAVIVAVIIAFTLNTYVMFCFIAGATTSALAALIGMNMATNANGRTTFAARSSQNKALNVAISGGSVMGIASVSIGILGISVMYIIL
;
A
#
# COMPACT_ATOMS: atom_id res chain seq x y z
N MET A 1 4.34 -15.06 -2.61
CA MET A 1 5.70 -15.11 -2.01
C MET A 1 6.02 -16.53 -1.57
N ARG A 2 7.04 -17.16 -2.16
CA ARG A 2 7.37 -18.59 -1.93
C ARG A 2 8.57 -18.83 -0.99
N SER A 3 9.20 -17.77 -0.49
CA SER A 3 10.38 -17.85 0.39
C SER A 3 10.02 -18.26 1.82
N ASP A 4 10.91 -18.97 2.49
CA ASP A 4 10.72 -19.46 3.87
C ASP A 4 10.40 -18.30 4.84
N PRO A 5 9.31 -18.39 5.62
CA PRO A 5 8.96 -17.39 6.65
C PRO A 5 9.98 -17.29 7.80
N GLY A 6 10.92 -18.22 7.91
CA GLY A 6 12.05 -18.19 8.84
C GLY A 6 11.76 -18.90 10.16
N THR A 7 12.62 -18.66 11.15
CA THR A 7 12.50 -19.29 12.48
C THR A 7 11.23 -18.84 13.21
N PRO A 8 10.73 -19.64 14.19
CA PRO A 8 9.55 -19.28 14.98
C PRO A 8 9.64 -17.89 15.63
N GLU A 9 10.84 -17.47 16.02
CA GLU A 9 11.14 -16.15 16.57
C GLU A 9 10.93 -15.03 15.53
N ILE A 10 11.49 -15.18 14.32
CA ILE A 10 11.32 -14.21 13.23
C ILE A 10 9.85 -14.07 12.86
N ILE A 11 9.11 -15.19 12.82
CA ILE A 11 7.67 -15.18 12.55
C ILE A 11 6.92 -14.43 13.64
N LYS A 12 7.27 -14.64 14.92
CA LYS A 12 6.66 -13.94 16.06
C LYS A 12 6.86 -12.42 15.94
N TYR A 13 8.10 -11.96 15.74
CA TYR A 13 8.38 -10.53 15.58
C TYR A 13 7.70 -9.94 14.35
N SER A 14 7.73 -10.64 13.22
CA SER A 14 7.08 -10.18 11.98
C SER A 14 5.58 -10.03 12.14
N LYS A 15 4.91 -10.94 12.87
CA LYS A 15 3.48 -10.83 13.19
C LYS A 15 3.18 -9.63 14.09
N THR A 16 4.02 -9.37 15.10
CA THR A 16 3.86 -8.20 15.98
C THR A 16 3.98 -6.89 15.20
N ILE A 17 5.01 -6.77 14.35
CA ILE A 17 5.21 -5.60 13.49
C ILE A 17 4.02 -5.43 12.55
N ARG A 18 3.57 -6.51 11.91
CA ARG A 18 2.41 -6.48 11.02
C ARG A 18 1.16 -6.00 11.75
N SER A 19 0.86 -6.53 12.92
CA SER A 19 -0.29 -6.12 13.73
C SER A 19 -0.23 -4.62 14.10
N GLY A 20 0.93 -4.14 14.54
CA GLY A 20 1.15 -2.72 14.85
C GLY A 20 0.96 -1.82 13.62
N ALA A 21 1.53 -2.21 12.49
CA ALA A 21 1.44 -1.48 11.23
C ALA A 21 -0.02 -1.36 10.74
N PHE A 22 -0.81 -2.44 10.79
CA PHE A 22 -2.23 -2.41 10.43
C PHE A 22 -3.07 -1.58 11.43
N THR A 23 -2.70 -1.59 12.72
CA THR A 23 -3.37 -0.75 13.72
C THR A 23 -3.11 0.74 13.45
N PHE A 24 -1.88 1.09 13.10
CA PHE A 24 -1.51 2.44 12.69
C PHE A 24 -2.25 2.87 11.43
N LEU A 25 -2.21 2.06 10.36
CA LEU A 25 -2.92 2.31 9.10
C LEU A 25 -4.41 2.59 9.31
N LYS A 26 -5.07 1.79 10.17
CA LYS A 26 -6.49 1.96 10.44
C LYS A 26 -6.78 3.32 11.08
N ARG A 27 -5.93 3.77 12.02
CA ARG A 27 -6.06 5.10 12.64
C ARG A 27 -5.78 6.21 11.64
N GLU A 28 -4.70 6.09 10.88
CA GLU A 28 -4.33 7.05 9.84
C GLU A 28 -5.47 7.21 8.83
N TYR A 29 -6.07 6.12 8.37
CA TYR A 29 -7.14 6.15 7.37
C TYR A 29 -8.41 6.81 7.89
N LEU A 30 -8.74 6.64 9.17
CA LEU A 30 -9.87 7.33 9.77
C LEU A 30 -9.63 8.85 9.79
N THR A 31 -8.43 9.30 10.14
CA THR A 31 -8.06 10.71 10.12
C THR A 31 -8.04 11.27 8.69
N MET A 32 -7.43 10.53 7.76
CA MET A 32 -7.35 10.92 6.35
C MET A 32 -8.72 10.95 5.66
N LEU A 33 -9.67 10.11 6.08
CA LEU A 33 -11.03 10.11 5.55
C LEU A 33 -11.75 11.41 5.89
N ILE A 34 -11.61 11.92 7.12
CA ILE A 34 -12.19 13.22 7.51
C ILE A 34 -11.60 14.34 6.64
N PHE A 35 -10.28 14.35 6.48
CA PHE A 35 -9.60 15.32 5.61
C PHE A 35 -10.08 15.23 4.16
N ALA A 36 -10.17 14.02 3.60
CA ALA A 36 -10.62 13.79 2.24
C ALA A 36 -12.05 14.27 2.00
N VAL A 37 -12.97 14.05 2.96
CA VAL A 37 -14.35 14.54 2.86
C VAL A 37 -14.40 16.06 2.84
N ILE A 38 -13.65 16.74 3.72
CA ILE A 38 -13.60 18.21 3.75
C ILE A 38 -13.10 18.76 2.40
N VAL A 39 -12.01 18.20 1.88
CA VAL A 39 -11.45 18.61 0.59
C VAL A 39 -12.43 18.33 -0.56
N ALA A 40 -13.10 17.18 -0.57
CA ALA A 40 -14.09 16.84 -1.58
C ALA A 40 -15.26 17.85 -1.61
N VAL A 41 -15.75 18.25 -0.44
CA VAL A 41 -16.81 19.26 -0.32
C VAL A 41 -16.33 20.61 -0.86
N ILE A 42 -15.11 21.04 -0.50
CA ILE A 42 -14.53 22.29 -1.03
C ILE A 42 -14.43 22.25 -2.56
N ILE A 43 -13.94 21.14 -3.13
CA ILE A 43 -13.81 20.97 -4.58
C ILE A 43 -15.18 21.03 -5.27
N ALA A 44 -16.21 20.43 -4.67
CA ALA A 44 -17.56 20.43 -5.21
C ALA A 44 -18.14 21.85 -5.34
N PHE A 45 -17.87 22.73 -4.37
CA PHE A 45 -18.36 24.11 -4.38
C PHE A 45 -17.49 25.09 -5.17
N THR A 46 -16.19 24.84 -5.31
CA THR A 46 -15.24 25.80 -5.90
C THR A 46 -14.90 25.51 -7.35
N LEU A 47 -14.83 24.24 -7.76
CA LEU A 47 -14.44 23.83 -9.10
C LEU A 47 -15.62 23.23 -9.87
N ASN A 48 -15.90 21.95 -9.65
CA ASN A 48 -16.93 21.20 -10.35
C ASN A 48 -17.16 19.85 -9.66
N THR A 49 -18.40 19.35 -9.72
CA THR A 49 -18.78 18.01 -9.27
C THR A 49 -17.97 16.89 -9.95
N TYR A 50 -17.61 17.05 -11.24
CA TYR A 50 -16.76 16.07 -11.94
C TYR A 50 -15.36 15.95 -11.32
N VAL A 51 -14.75 17.08 -10.95
CA VAL A 51 -13.42 17.10 -10.32
C VAL A 51 -13.48 16.48 -8.92
N MET A 52 -14.57 16.68 -8.18
CA MET A 52 -14.81 16.01 -6.91
C MET A 52 -14.87 14.49 -7.07
N PHE A 53 -15.58 13.98 -8.08
CA PHE A 53 -15.64 12.53 -8.35
C PHE A 53 -14.26 11.96 -8.69
N CYS A 54 -13.48 12.65 -9.54
CA CYS A 54 -12.10 12.26 -9.84
C CYS A 54 -11.21 12.24 -8.58
N PHE A 55 -11.38 13.21 -7.68
CA PHE A 55 -10.65 13.25 -6.41
C PHE A 55 -11.00 12.06 -5.51
N ILE A 56 -12.30 11.76 -5.33
CA ILE A 56 -12.74 10.64 -4.49
C ILE A 56 -12.25 9.31 -5.08
N ALA A 57 -12.41 9.13 -6.39
CA ALA A 57 -11.92 7.95 -7.09
C ALA A 57 -10.40 7.78 -6.87
N GLY A 58 -9.62 8.83 -7.14
CA GLY A 58 -8.17 8.84 -6.94
C GLY A 58 -7.76 8.52 -5.50
N ALA A 59 -8.39 9.17 -4.51
CA ALA A 59 -8.13 8.98 -3.09
C ALA A 59 -8.40 7.53 -2.66
N THR A 60 -9.50 6.93 -3.11
CA THR A 60 -9.82 5.52 -2.80
C THR A 60 -8.82 4.55 -3.43
N THR A 61 -8.45 4.74 -4.71
CA THR A 61 -7.42 3.91 -5.36
C THR A 61 -6.05 4.05 -4.72
N SER A 62 -5.68 5.25 -4.28
CA SER A 62 -4.41 5.49 -3.57
C SER A 62 -4.37 4.76 -2.22
N ALA A 63 -5.47 4.84 -1.45
CA ALA A 63 -5.62 4.09 -0.21
C ALA A 63 -5.51 2.57 -0.43
N LEU A 64 -6.15 2.05 -1.48
CA LEU A 64 -6.01 0.63 -1.83
C LEU A 64 -4.56 0.24 -2.16
N ALA A 65 -3.86 1.06 -2.93
CA ALA A 65 -2.45 0.82 -3.27
C ALA A 65 -1.55 0.81 -2.01
N ALA A 66 -1.77 1.73 -1.08
CA ALA A 66 -1.04 1.79 0.18
C ALA A 66 -1.29 0.57 1.09
N LEU A 67 -2.52 0.05 1.15
CA LEU A 67 -2.83 -1.19 1.88
C LEU A 67 -2.09 -2.41 1.31
N ILE A 68 -2.05 -2.53 -0.02
CA ILE A 68 -1.32 -3.60 -0.71
C ILE A 68 0.18 -3.47 -0.42
N GLY A 69 0.72 -2.27 -0.52
CA GLY A 69 2.13 -1.97 -0.23
C GLY A 69 2.53 -2.38 1.19
N MET A 70 1.75 -1.98 2.20
CA MET A 70 2.07 -2.30 3.60
C MET A 70 1.95 -3.81 3.88
N ASN A 71 0.99 -4.49 3.28
CA ASN A 71 0.86 -5.94 3.40
C ASN A 71 2.10 -6.65 2.81
N MET A 72 2.57 -6.22 1.64
CA MET A 72 3.76 -6.78 1.02
C MET A 72 5.04 -6.49 1.80
N ALA A 73 5.23 -5.24 2.25
CA ALA A 73 6.40 -4.85 3.05
C ALA A 73 6.49 -5.65 4.36
N THR A 74 5.39 -5.73 5.13
CA THR A 74 5.37 -6.44 6.42
C THR A 74 5.60 -7.95 6.27
N ASN A 75 5.23 -8.56 5.13
CA ASN A 75 5.53 -9.97 4.86
C ASN A 75 6.94 -10.20 4.31
N ALA A 76 7.52 -9.23 3.58
CA ALA A 76 8.86 -9.35 3.01
C ALA A 76 9.95 -9.22 4.07
N ASN A 77 9.78 -8.31 5.04
CA ASN A 77 10.82 -7.97 6.03
C ASN A 77 11.39 -9.18 6.77
N GLY A 78 10.52 -10.02 7.35
CA GLY A 78 10.97 -11.23 8.06
C GLY A 78 11.69 -12.25 7.16
N ARG A 79 11.20 -12.41 5.93
CA ARG A 79 11.79 -13.32 4.93
C ARG A 79 13.15 -12.82 4.45
N THR A 80 13.32 -11.50 4.29
CA THR A 80 14.59 -10.86 3.95
C THR A 80 15.62 -11.09 5.07
N THR A 81 15.23 -10.88 6.33
CA THR A 81 16.11 -11.12 7.49
C THR A 81 16.55 -12.58 7.57
N PHE A 82 15.63 -13.53 7.33
CA PHE A 82 15.99 -14.94 7.31
C PHE A 82 16.94 -15.28 6.15
N ALA A 83 16.67 -14.76 4.95
CA ALA A 83 17.51 -14.99 3.77
C ALA A 83 18.94 -14.41 3.95
N ALA A 84 19.09 -13.32 4.70
CA ALA A 84 20.38 -12.70 5.01
C ALA A 84 21.32 -13.62 5.78
N ARG A 85 20.79 -14.58 6.55
CA ARG A 85 21.61 -15.62 7.21
C ARG A 85 22.34 -16.53 6.22
N SER A 86 21.82 -16.67 5.00
CA SER A 86 22.38 -17.56 3.98
C SER A 86 23.26 -16.83 2.98
N SER A 87 22.86 -15.64 2.53
CA SER A 87 23.64 -14.82 1.60
C SER A 87 23.01 -13.44 1.45
N GLN A 88 23.85 -12.41 1.29
CA GLN A 88 23.40 -11.05 0.98
C GLN A 88 22.66 -10.96 -0.36
N ASN A 89 23.11 -11.68 -1.40
CA ASN A 89 22.44 -11.70 -2.70
C ASN A 89 21.03 -12.32 -2.61
N LYS A 90 20.85 -13.35 -1.78
CA LYS A 90 19.52 -13.94 -1.54
C LYS A 90 18.60 -12.97 -0.81
N ALA A 91 19.10 -12.27 0.21
CA ALA A 91 18.33 -11.25 0.92
C ALA A 91 17.89 -10.11 -0.01
N LEU A 92 18.81 -9.62 -0.85
CA LEU A 92 18.53 -8.55 -1.81
C LEU A 92 17.44 -8.99 -2.81
N ASN A 93 17.53 -10.20 -3.36
CA ASN A 93 16.51 -10.72 -4.26
C ASN A 93 15.12 -10.79 -3.61
N VAL A 94 15.03 -11.19 -2.34
CA VAL A 94 13.76 -11.22 -1.60
C VAL A 94 13.23 -9.80 -1.35
N ALA A 95 14.11 -8.87 -0.96
CA ALA A 95 13.75 -7.48 -0.72
C ALA A 95 13.25 -6.79 -1.99
N ILE A 96 13.97 -6.93 -3.10
CA ILE A 96 13.59 -6.38 -4.41
C ILE A 96 12.26 -7.00 -4.86
N SER A 97 12.13 -8.32 -4.80
CA SER A 97 10.87 -8.99 -5.19
C SER A 97 9.68 -8.51 -4.36
N GLY A 98 9.86 -8.25 -3.07
CA GLY A 98 8.84 -7.66 -2.21
C GLY A 98 8.48 -6.23 -2.62
N GLY A 99 9.49 -5.39 -2.89
CA GLY A 99 9.32 -4.00 -3.32
C GLY A 99 8.73 -3.85 -4.72
N SER A 100 9.10 -4.71 -5.67
CA SER A 100 8.58 -4.70 -7.04
C SER A 100 7.07 -4.87 -7.09
N VAL A 101 6.49 -5.68 -6.19
CA VAL A 101 5.03 -5.84 -6.15
C VAL A 101 4.33 -4.55 -5.73
N MET A 102 4.90 -3.80 -4.77
CA MET A 102 4.37 -2.48 -4.40
C MET A 102 4.43 -1.50 -5.58
N GLY A 103 5.56 -1.47 -6.31
CA GLY A 103 5.73 -0.60 -7.48
C GLY A 103 4.75 -0.93 -8.61
N ILE A 104 4.68 -2.20 -9.01
CA ILE A 104 3.80 -2.66 -10.10
C ILE A 104 2.33 -2.43 -9.74
N ALA A 105 1.92 -2.74 -8.51
CA ALA A 105 0.54 -2.55 -8.06
C ALA A 105 0.15 -1.06 -8.09
N SER A 106 1.00 -0.17 -7.56
CA SER A 106 0.73 1.27 -7.53
C SER A 106 0.59 1.86 -8.94
N VAL A 107 1.52 1.54 -9.83
CA VAL A 107 1.50 2.02 -11.23
C VAL A 107 0.27 1.49 -11.97
N SER A 108 -0.04 0.19 -11.82
CA SER A 108 -1.18 -0.42 -12.51
C SER A 108 -2.51 0.16 -12.04
N ILE A 109 -2.69 0.34 -10.73
CA ILE A 109 -3.90 0.95 -10.15
C ILE A 109 -4.03 2.41 -10.61
N GLY A 110 -2.93 3.17 -10.64
CA GLY A 110 -2.92 4.56 -11.10
C GLY A 110 -3.31 4.69 -12.57
N ILE A 111 -2.70 3.91 -13.46
CA ILE A 111 -3.02 3.92 -14.90
C ILE A 111 -4.47 3.50 -15.13
N LEU A 112 -4.94 2.47 -14.44
CA LEU A 112 -6.33 2.02 -14.55
C LEU A 112 -7.30 3.11 -14.06
N GLY A 113 -7.02 3.74 -12.93
CA GLY A 113 -7.84 4.84 -12.41
C GLY A 113 -7.94 6.01 -13.38
N ILE A 114 -6.81 6.46 -13.93
CA ILE A 114 -6.77 7.55 -14.92
C ILE A 114 -7.52 7.15 -16.20
N SER A 115 -7.29 5.93 -16.71
CA SER A 115 -7.92 5.45 -17.95
C SER A 115 -9.44 5.37 -17.83
N VAL A 116 -9.95 4.89 -16.69
CA VAL A 116 -11.40 4.82 -16.42
C VAL A 116 -11.99 6.23 -16.34
N MET A 117 -11.34 7.15 -15.63
CA MET A 117 -11.81 8.53 -15.55
C MET A 117 -11.80 9.22 -16.92
N TYR A 118 -10.79 8.97 -17.76
CA TYR A 118 -10.70 9.53 -19.11
C TYR A 118 -11.78 9.02 -20.06
N ILE A 119 -12.27 7.79 -19.90
CA ILE A 119 -13.34 7.24 -20.75
C ILE A 119 -14.71 7.76 -20.30
N ILE A 120 -14.89 7.98 -19.00
CA ILE A 120 -16.18 8.41 -18.42
C ILE A 120 -16.40 9.92 -18.55
N LEU A 121 -15.32 10.72 -18.46
CA LEU A 121 -15.33 12.17 -18.43
C LEU A 121 -14.96 12.78 -19.78
#